data_AF-A0A7V7E9L3-F1
#
_entry.id   AF-A0A7V7E9L3-F1
#
_cell.length_a   1.000
_cell.length_b   1.000
_cell.length_c   1.000
_cell.angle_alpha   90.00
_cell.angle_beta   90.00
_cell.angle_gamma   90.00
#
_symmetry.space_group_name_H-M   'P 1'
#
loop_
_entity.id
_entity.type
_entity.pdbx_description
1 polymer ?
#
loop_
_entity_poly.entity_id
_entity_poly.type
_entity_poly.pdbx_seq_one_letter_code
_entity_poly.pdbx_strand_id
1 'polypeptide(L)'
;EEARHFQALETALNGLGSGYGAEPAHDGLWEAAAKTAGDLRERLAVVPMTLEARALDTAPNSIRRLAEAGETATAAMLTEIFTDEISHVAAGVRWFEVLCRAAGEDPTVAYQDIVRRHFTKGLKAPFNLEARRQAGFPPAYYQDLARP
;
A
#
# COMPACT_ATOMS: atom_id res chain seq x y z
N GLU A 1 8.22 4.99 -8.73
CA GLU A 1 9.21 3.91 -8.56
C GLU A 1 8.71 2.58 -9.15
N GLU A 2 7.39 2.40 -9.31
CA GLU A 2 6.74 1.16 -9.80
C GLU A 2 7.37 0.42 -10.98
N ALA A 3 7.83 1.12 -12.02
CA ALA A 3 8.47 0.44 -13.16
C ALA A 3 9.76 -0.29 -12.75
N ARG A 4 10.55 0.31 -11.85
CA ARG A 4 11.75 -0.32 -11.28
C ARG A 4 11.36 -1.47 -10.35
N HIS A 5 10.31 -1.30 -9.54
CA HIS A 5 9.79 -2.36 -8.67
C HIS A 5 9.40 -3.60 -9.48
N PHE A 6 8.64 -3.39 -10.56
CA PHE A 6 8.25 -4.45 -11.49
C PHE A 6 9.47 -5.14 -12.10
N GLN A 7 10.43 -4.39 -12.64
CA GLN A 7 11.63 -4.97 -13.25
C GLN A 7 12.46 -5.79 -12.26
N ALA A 8 12.58 -5.33 -11.01
CA ALA A 8 13.30 -6.03 -9.96
C ALA A 8 12.61 -7.35 -9.57
N LEU A 9 11.28 -7.32 -9.42
CA LEU A 9 10.47 -8.51 -9.15
C LEU A 9 10.54 -9.51 -10.30
N GLU A 10 10.42 -9.03 -11.55
CA GLU A 10 10.49 -9.87 -12.74
C GLU A 10 11.86 -10.52 -12.88
N THR A 11 12.94 -9.78 -12.60
CA THR A 11 14.30 -10.34 -12.60
C THR A 11 14.45 -11.43 -11.54
N ALA A 12 13.92 -11.22 -10.33
CA ALA A 12 13.95 -12.23 -9.28
C ALA A 12 13.15 -13.48 -9.64
N LEU A 13 11.95 -13.34 -10.22
CA LEU A 13 11.13 -14.46 -10.69
C LEU A 13 11.83 -15.27 -11.78
N ASN A 14 12.43 -14.61 -12.77
CA ASN A 14 13.19 -15.27 -13.82
C ASN A 14 14.38 -16.07 -13.26
N GLY A 15 15.05 -15.54 -12.24
CA GLY A 15 16.12 -16.26 -11.53
C GLY A 15 15.67 -17.56 -10.86
N LEU A 16 14.38 -17.65 -10.51
CA LEU A 16 13.75 -18.83 -9.93
C LEU A 16 13.10 -19.75 -10.98
N GLY A 17 13.28 -19.48 -12.27
CA GLY A 17 12.65 -20.22 -13.37
C GLY A 17 11.15 -19.95 -13.52
N SER A 18 10.67 -18.83 -12.98
CA SER A 18 9.29 -18.34 -13.10
C SER A 18 9.27 -17.02 -13.91
N GLY A 19 8.15 -16.31 -13.93
CA GLY A 19 8.01 -15.00 -14.58
C GLY A 19 6.62 -14.41 -14.40
N TYR A 20 6.45 -13.14 -14.79
CA TYR A 20 5.16 -12.46 -14.71
C TYR A 20 4.06 -13.21 -15.47
N GLY A 21 2.96 -13.52 -14.79
CA GLY A 21 1.84 -14.29 -15.33
C GLY A 21 2.00 -15.81 -15.27
N ALA A 22 3.11 -16.33 -14.74
CA ALA A 22 3.28 -17.77 -14.51
C ALA A 22 2.36 -18.31 -13.40
N GLU A 23 2.06 -17.47 -12.39
CA GLU A 23 1.15 -17.79 -11.29
C GLU A 23 -0.11 -16.91 -11.35
N PRO A 24 -1.27 -17.39 -10.85
CA PRO A 24 -2.47 -16.59 -10.75
C PRO A 24 -2.25 -15.33 -9.91
N ALA A 25 -2.64 -14.18 -10.43
CA ALA A 25 -2.65 -12.90 -9.73
C ALA A 25 -4.05 -12.29 -9.75
N HIS A 26 -4.34 -11.43 -8.77
CA HIS A 26 -5.54 -10.61 -8.78
C HIS A 26 -5.26 -9.22 -9.37
N ASP A 27 -6.25 -8.59 -9.97
CA ASP A 27 -6.18 -7.24 -10.55
C ASP A 27 -6.71 -6.15 -9.59
N GLY A 28 -6.77 -6.44 -8.29
CA GLY A 28 -7.40 -5.56 -7.30
C GLY A 28 -6.92 -4.10 -7.29
N LEU A 29 -5.64 -3.84 -7.59
CA LEU A 29 -5.13 -2.47 -7.71
C LEU A 29 -5.65 -1.76 -8.98
N TRP A 30 -5.75 -2.50 -10.09
CA TRP A 30 -6.36 -2.01 -11.33
C TRP A 30 -7.85 -1.72 -11.16
N GLU A 31 -8.60 -2.63 -10.52
CA GLU A 31 -10.01 -2.39 -10.22
C GLU A 31 -10.21 -1.15 -9.33
N ALA A 32 -9.40 -1.00 -8.29
CA ALA A 32 -9.45 0.13 -7.38
C ALA A 32 -9.13 1.45 -8.09
N ALA A 33 -8.14 1.43 -8.99
CA ALA A 33 -7.84 2.56 -9.85
C ALA A 33 -9.05 2.90 -10.74
N ALA A 34 -9.62 1.94 -11.45
CA ALA A 34 -10.78 2.16 -12.32
C ALA A 34 -11.97 2.75 -11.55
N LYS A 35 -12.30 2.19 -10.37
CA LYS A 35 -13.43 2.63 -9.51
C LYS A 35 -13.26 4.06 -9.01
N THR A 36 -12.03 4.53 -8.81
CA THR A 36 -11.72 5.86 -8.28
C THR A 36 -11.26 6.86 -9.35
N ALA A 37 -11.33 6.50 -10.64
CA ALA A 37 -10.82 7.34 -11.73
C ALA A 37 -11.53 8.70 -11.84
N GLY A 38 -12.75 8.82 -11.32
CA GLY A 38 -13.54 10.06 -11.35
C GLY A 38 -13.29 11.04 -10.20
N ASP A 39 -12.56 10.64 -9.16
CA ASP A 39 -12.33 11.48 -7.97
C ASP A 39 -10.90 11.30 -7.44
N LEU A 40 -10.11 12.37 -7.51
CA LEU A 40 -8.71 12.36 -7.06
C LEU A 40 -8.56 12.10 -5.56
N ARG A 41 -9.49 12.59 -4.73
CA ARG A 41 -9.47 12.37 -3.29
C ARG A 41 -9.75 10.91 -2.96
N GLU A 42 -10.71 10.30 -3.64
CA GLU A 42 -10.94 8.85 -3.54
C GLU A 42 -9.74 8.05 -4.03
N ARG A 43 -9.14 8.46 -5.15
CA ARG A 43 -7.93 7.79 -5.68
C ARG A 43 -6.81 7.78 -4.65
N LEU A 44 -6.53 8.91 -4.01
CA LEU A 44 -5.47 9.04 -3.00
C LEU A 44 -5.78 8.21 -1.75
N ALA A 45 -7.01 8.24 -1.24
CA ALA A 45 -7.39 7.44 -0.08
C ALA A 45 -7.32 5.93 -0.35
N VAL A 46 -7.76 5.48 -1.53
CA VAL A 46 -7.86 4.06 -1.85
C VAL A 46 -6.52 3.47 -2.27
N VAL A 47 -5.78 4.12 -3.17
CA VAL A 47 -4.56 3.52 -3.75
C VAL A 47 -3.35 3.75 -2.83
N PRO A 48 -2.75 4.95 -2.73
CA PRO A 48 -1.55 5.11 -1.93
C PRO A 48 -1.80 5.01 -0.42
N MET A 49 -2.91 5.52 0.11
CA MET A 49 -3.14 5.47 1.56
C MET A 49 -3.65 4.12 2.07
N THR A 50 -4.26 3.28 1.23
CA THR A 50 -4.85 2.01 1.70
C THR A 50 -4.19 0.77 1.10
N LEU A 51 -4.09 0.70 -0.23
CA LEU A 51 -3.52 -0.47 -0.90
C LEU A 51 -1.99 -0.51 -0.79
N GLU A 52 -1.30 0.61 -1.03
CA GLU A 52 0.16 0.67 -0.85
C GLU A 52 0.54 0.60 0.63
N ALA A 53 -0.22 1.25 1.51
CA ALA A 53 -0.04 1.10 2.97
C ALA A 53 -0.20 -0.36 3.46
N ARG A 54 -0.90 -1.21 2.70
CA ARG A 54 -0.98 -2.64 3.01
C ARG A 54 0.34 -3.37 2.74
N ALA A 55 1.13 -2.91 1.78
CA ALA A 55 2.49 -3.42 1.56
C ALA A 55 3.36 -3.17 2.81
N LEU A 56 3.21 -2.01 3.47
CA LEU A 56 3.94 -1.71 4.71
C LEU A 56 3.65 -2.72 5.84
N ASP A 57 2.44 -3.27 5.87
CA ASP A 57 2.03 -4.25 6.88
C ASP A 57 2.50 -5.68 6.56
N THR A 58 2.65 -6.00 5.28
CA THR A 58 2.82 -7.40 4.82
C THR A 58 4.24 -7.72 4.37
N ALA A 59 4.93 -6.76 3.77
CA ALA A 59 6.29 -6.94 3.28
C ALA A 59 7.28 -7.40 4.37
N PRO A 60 7.25 -6.90 5.62
CA PRO A 60 8.21 -7.33 6.65
C PRO A 60 8.21 -8.85 6.89
N ASN A 61 7.02 -9.48 6.89
CA ASN A 61 6.92 -10.93 7.06
C ASN A 61 7.44 -11.68 5.82
N SER A 62 7.15 -11.19 4.62
CA SER A 62 7.67 -11.79 3.38
C SER A 62 9.20 -11.70 3.31
N ILE A 63 9.77 -10.54 3.62
CA ILE A 63 11.22 -10.30 3.68
C ILE A 63 11.87 -11.28 4.66
N ARG A 64 11.34 -11.38 5.88
CA ARG A 64 11.84 -12.31 6.91
C ARG A 64 11.84 -13.76 6.42
N ARG A 65 10.72 -14.21 5.84
CA ARG A 65 10.58 -15.61 5.36
C ARG A 65 11.52 -15.93 4.21
N LEU A 66 11.75 -14.98 3.30
CA LEU A 66 12.72 -15.15 2.21
C LEU A 66 14.15 -15.26 2.77
N ALA A 67 14.53 -14.37 3.69
CA ALA A 67 15.84 -14.43 4.33
C ALA A 67 16.06 -15.76 5.09
N GLU A 68 15.06 -16.24 5.82
CA GLU A 68 15.09 -17.54 6.51
C GLU A 68 15.19 -18.74 5.54
N ALA A 69 14.67 -18.60 4.33
CA ALA A 69 14.76 -19.61 3.28
C ALA A 69 16.08 -19.54 2.49
N GLY A 70 16.97 -18.59 2.80
CA GLY A 70 18.24 -18.39 2.08
C GLY A 70 18.14 -17.46 0.85
N GLU A 71 16.96 -16.95 0.54
CA GLU A 71 16.67 -16.01 -0.56
C GLU A 71 17.06 -14.56 -0.20
N THR A 72 18.33 -14.37 0.17
CA THR A 72 18.83 -13.10 0.73
C THR A 72 18.83 -11.95 -0.26
N ALA A 73 19.12 -12.21 -1.55
CA ALA A 73 19.07 -11.20 -2.60
C ALA A 73 17.65 -10.67 -2.83
N THR A 74 16.67 -11.58 -2.90
CA THR A 74 15.25 -11.23 -3.05
C THR A 74 14.72 -10.48 -1.81
N ALA A 75 15.13 -10.90 -0.61
CA ALA A 75 14.79 -10.20 0.63
C ALA A 75 15.35 -8.77 0.69
N ALA A 76 16.59 -8.57 0.24
CA ALA A 76 17.21 -7.24 0.16
C ALA A 76 16.47 -6.34 -0.83
N MET A 77 16.19 -6.83 -2.04
CA MET A 77 15.41 -6.11 -3.05
C MET A 77 14.02 -5.71 -2.55
N LEU A 78 13.29 -6.62 -1.87
CA LEU A 78 11.99 -6.27 -1.28
C LEU A 78 12.10 -5.26 -0.14
N THR A 79 13.24 -5.19 0.56
CA THR A 79 13.50 -4.17 1.59
C THR A 79 13.66 -2.78 0.97
N GLU A 80 14.30 -2.70 -0.20
CA GLU A 80 14.38 -1.45 -0.98
C GLU A 80 12.99 -1.01 -1.44
N ILE A 81 12.19 -1.91 -2.04
CA ILE A 81 10.80 -1.62 -2.43
C ILE A 81 10.01 -1.14 -1.21
N PHE A 82 10.06 -1.87 -0.09
CA PHE A 82 9.38 -1.46 1.14
C PHE A 82 9.73 -0.04 1.59
N THR A 83 10.99 0.38 1.42
CA THR A 83 11.44 1.73 1.76
C THR A 83 10.82 2.78 0.82
N ASP A 84 10.73 2.47 -0.47
CA ASP A 84 10.08 3.33 -1.46
C ASP A 84 8.57 3.47 -1.18
N GLU A 85 7.89 2.39 -0.78
CA GLU A 85 6.46 2.39 -0.45
C GLU A 85 6.11 3.36 0.69
N ILE A 86 7.02 3.58 1.66
CA ILE A 86 6.80 4.58 2.73
C ILE A 86 6.63 5.98 2.11
N SER A 87 7.43 6.30 1.08
CA SER A 87 7.37 7.58 0.39
C SER A 87 6.13 7.73 -0.48
N HIS A 88 5.61 6.64 -1.04
CA HIS A 88 4.35 6.65 -1.81
C HIS A 88 3.14 6.90 -0.92
N VAL A 89 3.07 6.18 0.20
CA VAL A 89 2.04 6.43 1.22
C VAL A 89 2.13 7.87 1.72
N ALA A 90 3.34 8.39 1.97
CA ALA A 90 3.54 9.77 2.40
C ALA A 90 3.07 10.80 1.36
N ALA A 91 3.31 10.55 0.09
CA ALA A 91 2.79 11.38 -0.99
C ALA A 91 1.26 11.36 -1.03
N GLY A 92 0.66 10.17 -0.84
CA GLY A 92 -0.79 9.98 -0.72
C GLY A 92 -1.38 10.83 0.40
N VAL A 93 -0.88 10.68 1.63
CA VAL A 93 -1.33 11.43 2.82
C VAL A 93 -1.21 12.93 2.59
N ARG A 94 -0.03 13.40 2.15
CA ARG A 94 0.24 14.83 1.96
C ARG A 94 -0.77 15.49 1.02
N TRP A 95 -1.01 14.88 -0.15
CA TRP A 95 -1.92 15.45 -1.14
C TRP A 95 -3.38 15.29 -0.75
N PHE A 96 -3.74 14.17 -0.10
CA PHE A 96 -5.08 13.97 0.42
C PHE A 96 -5.46 15.05 1.45
N GLU A 97 -4.56 15.36 2.38
CA GLU A 97 -4.79 16.42 3.35
C GLU A 97 -4.88 17.82 2.72
N VAL A 98 -4.09 18.10 1.68
CA VAL A 98 -4.20 19.36 0.93
C VAL A 98 -5.59 19.50 0.32
N LEU A 99 -6.13 18.44 -0.28
CA LEU A 99 -7.48 18.45 -0.87
C LEU A 99 -8.57 18.58 0.19
N CYS A 100 -8.45 17.91 1.34
CA CYS A 100 -9.41 18.03 2.43
C CYS A 100 -9.42 19.45 3.01
N ARG A 101 -8.24 20.04 3.26
CA ARG A 101 -8.11 21.42 3.73
C ARG A 101 -8.71 22.42 2.74
N ALA A 102 -8.49 22.23 1.45
CA ALA A 102 -9.09 23.08 0.41
C ALA A 102 -10.62 22.99 0.37
N ALA A 103 -11.18 21.84 0.76
CA ALA A 103 -12.62 21.61 0.86
C ALA A 103 -13.22 21.99 2.24
N GLY A 104 -12.39 22.37 3.22
CA GLY A 104 -12.84 22.64 4.59
C GLY A 104 -13.25 21.39 5.37
N GLU A 105 -12.74 20.21 4.99
CA GLU A 105 -13.07 18.92 5.58
C GLU A 105 -11.97 18.42 6.52
N ASP A 106 -12.36 17.65 7.54
CA ASP A 106 -11.42 16.89 8.36
C ASP A 106 -10.89 15.69 7.56
N PRO A 107 -9.56 15.55 7.36
CA PRO A 107 -9.01 14.49 6.55
C PRO A 107 -9.18 13.10 7.17
N THR A 108 -9.22 12.99 8.50
CA THR A 108 -9.42 11.70 9.17
C THR A 108 -10.83 11.19 8.88
N VAL A 109 -11.85 12.05 9.06
CA VAL A 109 -13.25 11.71 8.78
C VAL A 109 -13.44 11.39 7.29
N ALA A 110 -12.93 12.24 6.39
CA ALA A 110 -13.04 12.03 4.95
C ALA A 110 -12.41 10.70 4.50
N TYR A 111 -11.22 10.38 5.01
CA TYR A 111 -10.56 9.11 4.72
C TYR A 111 -11.38 7.92 5.21
N GLN A 112 -11.86 7.95 6.45
CA GLN A 112 -12.67 6.88 7.03
C GLN A 112 -13.96 6.64 6.21
N ASP A 113 -14.62 7.71 5.76
CA ASP A 113 -15.83 7.60 4.94
C ASP A 113 -15.54 7.03 3.55
N ILE A 114 -14.44 7.42 2.92
CA ILE A 114 -14.01 6.82 1.65
C ILE A 114 -13.69 5.33 1.85
N VAL A 115 -12.96 4.96 2.91
CA VAL A 115 -12.60 3.57 3.17
C VAL A 115 -13.85 2.72 3.45
N ARG A 116 -14.82 3.21 4.23
CA ARG A 116 -16.08 2.47 4.48
C ARG A 116 -16.85 2.19 3.19
N ARG A 117 -16.79 3.09 2.21
CA ARG A 117 -17.44 2.91 0.89
C ARG A 117 -16.74 1.86 0.03
N HIS A 118 -15.41 1.87 -0.02
CA HIS A 118 -14.63 1.00 -0.92
C HIS A 118 -14.20 -0.34 -0.29
N PHE A 119 -14.07 -0.39 1.03
CA PHE A 119 -13.63 -1.55 1.80
C PHE A 119 -14.70 -1.93 2.84
N THR A 120 -15.87 -2.37 2.36
CA THR A 120 -17.06 -2.65 3.20
C THR A 120 -16.85 -3.69 4.32
N LYS A 121 -15.84 -4.54 4.18
CA LYS A 121 -15.45 -5.52 5.21
C LYS A 121 -14.49 -4.93 6.26
N GLY A 122 -13.97 -3.71 6.07
CA GLY A 122 -12.94 -3.02 6.88
C GLY A 122 -11.52 -3.17 6.32
N LEU A 123 -10.49 -2.89 7.13
CA LEU A 123 -9.06 -3.01 6.81
C LEU A 123 -8.41 -4.17 7.57
N LYS A 124 -7.52 -4.92 6.93
CA LYS A 124 -6.89 -6.10 7.55
C LYS A 124 -5.73 -5.68 8.46
N ALA A 125 -5.86 -5.91 9.76
CA ALA A 125 -4.78 -5.84 10.74
C ALA A 125 -3.87 -7.10 10.67
N PRO A 126 -2.66 -7.09 11.28
CA PRO A 126 -2.01 -5.99 12.02
C PRO A 126 -1.55 -4.87 11.10
N PHE A 127 -1.43 -3.65 11.66
CA PHE A 127 -0.89 -2.48 10.97
C PHE A 127 0.55 -2.23 11.41
N ASN A 128 1.43 -1.90 10.46
CA ASN A 128 2.79 -1.47 10.76
C ASN A 128 2.79 -0.01 11.23
N LEU A 129 2.58 0.19 12.53
CA LEU A 129 2.42 1.52 13.13
C LEU A 129 3.65 2.42 12.87
N GLU A 130 4.86 1.85 12.93
CA GLU A 130 6.09 2.63 12.75
C GLU A 130 6.27 3.09 11.30
N ALA A 131 6.13 2.19 10.32
CA ALA A 131 6.25 2.56 8.90
C ALA A 131 5.14 3.53 8.47
N ARG A 132 3.90 3.30 8.90
CA ARG A 132 2.79 4.23 8.64
C ARG A 132 3.04 5.60 9.29
N ARG A 133 3.58 5.65 10.50
CA ARG A 133 3.98 6.92 11.15
C ARG A 133 5.08 7.64 10.38
N GLN A 134 6.06 6.92 9.84
CA GLN A 134 7.10 7.52 8.97
C GLN A 134 6.52 8.12 7.69
N ALA A 135 5.44 7.52 7.16
CA ALA A 135 4.68 8.08 6.05
C ALA A 135 3.76 9.25 6.44
N GLY A 136 3.80 9.72 7.70
CA GLY A 136 2.88 10.75 8.19
C GLY A 136 1.44 10.27 8.31
N PHE A 137 1.20 8.96 8.41
CA PHE A 137 -0.12 8.34 8.43
C PHE A 137 -0.46 7.85 9.86
N PRO A 138 -1.04 8.71 10.73
CA PRO A 138 -1.24 8.37 12.13
C PRO A 138 -2.41 7.39 12.33
N PRO A 139 -2.44 6.66 13.45
CA PRO A 139 -3.42 5.60 13.69
C PRO A 139 -4.88 6.03 13.65
N ALA A 140 -5.18 7.31 13.96
CA ALA A 140 -6.54 7.88 13.93
C ALA A 140 -7.26 7.69 12.58
N TYR A 141 -6.50 7.60 11.47
CA TYR A 141 -7.09 7.36 10.15
C TYR A 141 -7.68 5.95 10.01
N TYR A 142 -7.04 4.92 10.57
CA TYR A 142 -7.27 3.53 10.13
C TYR A 142 -7.54 2.53 11.25
N GLN A 143 -7.25 2.83 12.52
CA GLN A 143 -7.42 1.86 13.60
C GLN A 143 -8.89 1.42 13.76
N ASP A 144 -9.82 2.37 13.77
CA ASP A 144 -11.26 2.10 13.92
C ASP A 144 -11.88 1.42 12.68
N LEU A 145 -11.10 1.27 11.61
CA LEU A 145 -11.53 0.62 10.38
C LEU A 145 -11.08 -0.85 10.33
N ALA A 146 -10.35 -1.34 11.33
CA ALA A 146 -9.90 -2.73 11.36
C ALA A 146 -11.08 -3.71 11.28
N ARG A 147 -10.95 -4.74 10.42
CA ARG A 147 -11.92 -5.85 10.42
C ARG A 147 -11.82 -6.59 11.76
N PRO A 148 -12.95 -7.07 12.32
CA PRO A 148 -12.94 -7.99 13.45
C PRO A 148 -12.18 -9.28 13.15
#